data_AF-A0A359LGJ1-F1
#
_entry.id   AF-A0A359LGJ1-F1
#
_cell.length_a   1.000
_cell.length_b   1.000
_cell.length_c   1.000
_cell.angle_alpha   90.00
_cell.angle_beta   90.00
_cell.angle_gamma   90.00
#
_symmetry.space_group_name_H-M   'P 1'
#
loop_
_entity.id
_entity.type
_entity.pdbx_description
1 polymer ?
#
loop_
_entity_poly.entity_id
_entity_poly.type
_entity_poly.pdbx_seq_one_letter_code
_entity_poly.pdbx_strand_id
1 'polypeptide(L)'
;MSQDDYRFFESQANRFANYLLIPTDKLKKEIEGITKNNEEYKIFKEKESKINYLSCSLCNKFKVSEEPMTIAIKNLIKFSNIEI
;
A
#
# COMPACT_ATOMS: atom_id res chain seq x y z
N MET A 1 -23.51 20.90 -9.04
CA MET A 1 -22.62 19.72 -9.14
C MET A 1 -23.39 18.53 -8.61
N SER A 2 -23.46 17.42 -9.33
CA SER A 2 -24.22 16.25 -8.86
C SER A 2 -23.45 15.53 -7.73
N GLN A 3 -24.15 14.70 -6.97
CA GLN A 3 -23.51 13.88 -5.93
C GLN A 3 -22.51 12.88 -6.53
N ASP A 4 -22.77 12.41 -7.75
CA ASP A 4 -21.89 11.51 -8.48
C ASP A 4 -20.60 12.19 -8.92
N ASP A 5 -20.69 13.45 -9.39
CA ASP A 5 -19.52 14.27 -9.73
C ASP A 5 -18.62 14.47 -8.51
N TYR A 6 -19.22 14.76 -7.33
CA TYR A 6 -18.45 14.94 -6.10
C TYR A 6 -17.67 13.69 -5.72
N ARG A 7 -18.34 12.53 -5.69
CA ARG A 7 -17.70 11.24 -5.38
C ARG A 7 -16.61 10.89 -6.38
N PHE A 8 -16.83 11.20 -7.66
CA PHE A 8 -15.81 11.02 -8.69
C PHE A 8 -14.57 11.86 -8.38
N PHE A 9 -14.70 13.17 -8.16
CA PHE A 9 -13.56 14.04 -7.87
C PHE A 9 -12.83 13.67 -6.58
N GLU A 10 -13.58 13.32 -5.53
CA GLU A 10 -13.02 12.83 -4.27
C GLU A 10 -12.18 11.56 -4.49
N SER A 11 -12.67 10.62 -5.31
CA SER A 11 -11.91 9.40 -5.64
C SER A 11 -10.62 9.69 -6.41
N GLN A 12 -10.61 10.66 -7.32
CA GLN A 12 -9.41 11.07 -8.06
C GLN A 12 -8.40 11.75 -7.14
N ALA A 13 -8.88 12.64 -6.26
CA ALA A 13 -8.04 13.31 -5.27
C ALA A 13 -7.37 12.32 -4.31
N ASN A 14 -8.12 11.35 -3.81
CA ASN A 14 -7.60 10.30 -2.94
C ASN A 14 -6.54 9.43 -3.65
N ARG A 15 -6.77 9.06 -4.91
CA ARG A 15 -5.77 8.33 -5.72
C ARG A 15 -4.50 9.14 -5.91
N PHE A 16 -4.65 10.42 -6.29
CA PHE A 16 -3.51 11.32 -6.48
C PHE A 16 -2.69 11.49 -5.18
N ALA A 17 -3.37 11.75 -4.06
CA ALA A 17 -2.72 11.87 -2.76
C ALA A 17 -1.96 10.59 -2.37
N ASN A 18 -2.55 9.41 -2.61
CA ASN A 18 -1.91 8.14 -2.31
C ASN A 18 -0.60 7.95 -3.10
N TYR A 19 -0.60 8.22 -4.41
CA TYR A 19 0.61 8.15 -5.24
C TYR A 19 1.67 9.20 -4.86
N LEU A 20 1.25 10.39 -4.45
CA LEU A 20 2.15 11.46 -4.04
C LEU A 20 2.85 11.13 -2.72
N LEU A 21 2.09 10.63 -1.74
CA LEU A 21 2.58 10.33 -0.40
C LEU A 21 3.34 8.99 -0.34
N ILE A 22 2.95 8.03 -1.18
CA ILE A 22 3.50 6.68 -1.21
C ILE A 22 4.01 6.38 -2.62
N PRO A 23 5.22 6.85 -2.99
CA PRO A 23 5.76 6.60 -4.32
C PRO A 23 5.94 5.11 -4.58
N THR A 24 5.34 4.61 -5.65
CA THR A 24 5.28 3.18 -6.03
C THR A 24 6.66 2.51 -6.04
N ASP A 25 7.67 3.15 -6.63
CA ASP A 25 9.02 2.58 -6.72
C ASP A 25 9.71 2.46 -5.36
N LYS A 26 9.46 3.42 -4.46
CA LYS A 26 9.97 3.36 -3.09
C LYS A 26 9.25 2.26 -2.32
N LEU A 27 7.92 2.21 -2.40
CA LEU A 27 7.13 1.17 -1.75
C LEU A 27 7.56 -0.23 -2.19
N LYS A 28 7.77 -0.44 -3.49
CA LYS A 28 8.27 -1.70 -4.04
C LYS A 28 9.60 -2.12 -3.42
N LYS A 29 10.59 -1.22 -3.37
CA LYS A 29 11.90 -1.50 -2.77
C LYS A 29 11.80 -1.87 -1.29
N GLU A 30 10.94 -1.19 -0.55
CA GLU A 30 10.73 -1.47 0.87
C GLU A 30 10.10 -2.85 1.10
N ILE A 31 9.06 -3.18 0.33
CA ILE A 31 8.43 -4.50 0.39
C ILE A 31 9.43 -5.59 0.03
N GLU A 32 10.18 -5.45 -1.07
CA GLU A 32 11.22 -6.42 -1.45
C GLU A 32 12.31 -6.56 -0.38
N GLY A 33 12.65 -5.49 0.33
CA GLY A 33 13.57 -5.53 1.46
C GLY A 33 13.02 -6.36 2.63
N ILE A 34 11.75 -6.16 2.98
CA ILE A 34 11.08 -6.91 4.05
C ILE A 34 10.91 -8.38 3.64
N THR A 35 10.42 -8.67 2.43
CA THR A 35 10.16 -10.05 2.01
C THR A 35 11.42 -10.91 1.94
N LYS A 36 12.57 -10.31 1.60
CA LYS A 36 13.86 -11.02 1.56
C LYS A 36 14.46 -11.25 2.94
N ASN A 37 14.44 -10.21 3.79
CA ASN A 37 15.30 -10.15 4.98
C ASN A 37 14.56 -10.35 6.30
N ASN A 38 13.23 -10.27 6.33
CA ASN A 38 12.46 -10.34 7.56
C ASN A 38 11.90 -11.76 7.79
N GLU A 39 12.33 -12.42 8.86
CA GLU A 39 11.85 -13.77 9.21
C GLU A 39 10.42 -13.76 9.74
N GLU A 40 10.00 -12.72 10.46
CA GLU A 40 8.62 -12.58 10.95
C GLU A 40 7.63 -12.51 9.78
N TYR A 41 8.01 -11.81 8.71
CA TYR A 41 7.21 -11.75 7.48
C TYR A 41 6.95 -13.16 6.90
N LYS A 42 7.93 -14.07 6.98
CA LYS A 42 7.84 -15.44 6.44
C LYS A 42 6.91 -16.34 7.26
N ILE A 43 6.58 -15.96 8.51
CA ILE A 43 5.65 -16.69 9.37
C ILE A 43 4.21 -16.58 8.84
N PHE A 44 3.86 -15.41 8.27
CA PHE A 44 2.52 -15.18 7.75
C PHE A 44 2.30 -15.98 6.46
N LYS A 45 1.33 -16.91 6.48
CA LYS A 45 0.97 -17.73 5.32
C LYS A 45 -0.11 -17.07 4.45
N GLU A 46 -1.02 -16.36 5.10
CA GLU A 46 -2.16 -15.74 4.43
C GLU A 46 -1.77 -14.39 3.83
N LYS A 47 -2.27 -14.14 2.60
CA LYS A 47 -2.01 -12.90 1.87
C LYS A 47 -2.47 -11.66 2.64
N GLU A 48 -3.64 -11.71 3.27
CA GLU A 48 -4.16 -10.55 4.00
C GLU A 48 -3.31 -10.25 5.24
N SER A 49 -2.87 -11.29 5.97
CA SER A 49 -1.94 -11.14 7.11
C SER A 49 -0.60 -10.53 6.70
N LYS A 50 -0.06 -10.93 5.54
CA LYS A 50 1.15 -10.31 4.97
C LYS A 50 0.94 -8.84 4.63
N ILE A 51 -0.19 -8.49 4.02
CA ILE A 51 -0.53 -7.10 3.70
C ILE A 51 -0.64 -6.29 4.99
N ASN A 52 -1.37 -6.78 6.00
CA ASN A 52 -1.52 -6.09 7.28
C ASN A 52 -0.16 -5.87 7.97
N TYR A 53 0.71 -6.88 7.98
CA TYR A 53 2.06 -6.74 8.52
C TYR A 53 2.87 -5.66 7.79
N LEU A 54 2.87 -5.68 6.46
CA LEU A 54 3.56 -4.67 5.65
C LEU A 54 2.99 -3.28 5.88
N SER A 55 1.66 -3.15 5.97
CA SER A 55 0.99 -1.88 6.23
C SER A 55 1.40 -1.28 7.57
N CYS A 56 1.34 -2.06 8.65
CA CYS A 56 1.78 -1.65 9.98
C CYS A 56 3.27 -1.30 10.02
N SER A 57 4.10 -2.04 9.29
CA SER A 57 5.56 -1.82 9.27
C SER A 57 5.95 -0.56 8.50
N LEU A 58 5.20 -0.20 7.45
CA LEU A 58 5.57 0.88 6.52
C LEU A 58 4.81 2.18 6.78
N CYS A 59 3.69 2.18 7.51
CA CYS A 59 2.89 3.38 7.76
C CYS A 59 3.72 4.52 8.39
N ASN A 60 4.54 4.20 9.41
CA ASN A 60 5.43 5.16 10.06
C ASN A 60 6.51 5.70 9.12
N LYS A 61 7.04 4.85 8.24
CA LYS A 61 8.11 5.22 7.30
C LYS A 61 7.61 6.20 6.24
N PHE A 62 6.40 6.00 5.74
CA PHE A 62 5.77 6.88 4.75
C PHE A 62 4.93 8.00 5.38
N LYS A 63 4.81 8.05 6.71
CA LYS A 63 4.04 9.04 7.48
C LYS A 63 2.57 9.13 7.03
N VAL A 64 1.96 7.97 6.81
CA VAL A 64 0.55 7.83 6.45
C VAL A 64 -0.15 6.91 7.43
N SER A 65 -1.48 7.00 7.52
CA SER A 65 -2.27 6.00 8.25
C SER A 65 -2.23 4.64 7.55
N GLU A 66 -2.64 3.60 8.27
CA GLU A 66 -2.60 2.22 7.79
C GLU A 66 -3.48 1.98 6.56
N GLU A 67 -4.67 2.60 6.51
CA GLU A 67 -5.61 2.39 5.40
C GLU A 67 -5.05 2.86 4.04
N PRO A 68 -4.53 4.10 3.87
CA PRO A 68 -3.84 4.51 2.66
C PRO A 68 -2.67 3.59 2.29
N MET A 69 -1.92 3.09 3.27
CA MET A 69 -0.81 2.16 3.04
C MET A 69 -1.32 0.81 2.51
N THR A 70 -2.35 0.25 3.13
CA THR A 70 -3.00 -0.99 2.68
C THR A 70 -3.52 -0.86 1.25
N ILE A 71 -4.13 0.27 0.91
CA ILE A 71 -4.59 0.57 -0.45
C ILE A 71 -3.40 0.61 -1.42
N ALA A 72 -2.30 1.28 -1.05
CA ALA A 72 -1.09 1.38 -1.87
C ALA A 72 -0.48 0.00 -2.16
N ILE A 73 -0.36 -0.84 -1.12
CA ILE A 73 0.17 -2.20 -1.23
C ILE A 73 -0.73 -3.06 -2.11
N LYS A 74 -2.05 -3.04 -1.89
CA LYS A 74 -3.03 -3.79 -2.72
C LYS A 74 -2.96 -3.37 -4.19
N ASN A 75 -2.85 -2.08 -4.47
CA ASN A 75 -2.69 -1.58 -5.83
C ASN A 75 -1.37 -2.05 -6.44
N LEU A 76 -0.27 -1.95 -5.71
CA LEU A 76 1.04 -2.39 -6.19
C LEU A 76 1.06 -3.89 -6.52
N ILE A 77 0.45 -4.74 -5.69
CA ILE A 77 0.32 -6.18 -5.98
C ILE A 77 -0.51 -6.41 -7.23
N LYS A 78 -1.62 -5.67 -7.38
CA LYS A 78 -2.54 -5.80 -8.52
C LYS A 78 -1.92 -5.37 -9.84
N PHE A 79 -1.10 -4.31 -9.84
CA PHE A 79 -0.59 -3.68 -11.06
C PHE A 79 0.89 -3.96 -11.37
N SER A 80 1.67 -4.44 -10.40
CA SER A 80 3.12 -4.63 -10.55
C SER A 80 3.59 -6.07 -10.36
N ASN A 81 2.66 -7.04 -10.25
CA ASN A 81 2.94 -8.48 -10.10
C ASN A 81 3.97 -8.79 -9.01
N ILE A 82 3.96 -8.05 -7.90
CA ILE A 82 4.79 -8.38 -6.74
C ILE A 82 4.20 -9.61 -6.08
N GLU A 83 4.99 -10.68 -6.01
CA GLU A 83 4.69 -11.84 -5.17
C GLU A 83 4.98 -11.49 -3.72
N ILE A 84 3.92 -11.48 -2.92
CA ILE A 84 3.99 -11.32 -1.45
C ILE A 84 3.66 -12.61 -0.74
#